data_AF-A0A964ZQ96-F1
#
_entry.id   AF-A0A964ZQ96-F1
#
_cell.length_a   1.000
_cell.length_b   1.000
_cell.length_c   1.000
_cell.angle_alpha   90.00
_cell.angle_beta   90.00
_cell.angle_gamma   90.00
#
_symmetry.space_group_name_H-M   'P 1'
#
loop_
_entity.id
_entity.type
_entity.pdbx_description
1 polymer ?
#
loop_
_entity_poly.entity_id
_entity_poly.type
_entity_poly.pdbx_seq_one_letter_code
_entity_poly.pdbx_strand_id
1 'polypeptide(L)'
;MSNDELASSTRVVAPRDLVFFERRTKLLLAGGIIFVTTLMIFLTLQPSLIFRNNTPTGGDMGAHVYGPAYLRDHLLTSLRLSGWSNDWYSGLPIYRFYMVVPALFVLAFDVFLPYGIALKLVAIAGLLALPLCTWLFARLALPAAGIVGLVVVYLCA
;
A
#
# COMPACT_ATOMS: atom_id res chain seq x y z
N MET A 1 58.33 10.70 -12.68
CA MET A 1 57.27 9.76 -12.28
C MET A 1 57.62 8.40 -12.84
N SER A 2 58.08 7.48 -11.99
CA SER A 2 58.45 6.11 -12.37
C SER A 2 57.20 5.23 -12.46
N ASN A 3 57.24 4.21 -13.34
CA ASN A 3 56.12 3.29 -13.59
C ASN A 3 55.63 2.52 -12.34
N ASP A 4 56.38 2.56 -11.25
CA ASP A 4 56.05 1.89 -9.98
C ASP A 4 54.89 2.56 -9.22
N GLU A 5 54.66 3.86 -9.40
CA GLU A 5 53.51 4.55 -8.80
C GLU A 5 52.18 4.19 -9.49
N LEU A 6 52.22 3.80 -10.76
CA LEU A 6 51.03 3.36 -11.51
C LEU A 6 50.51 1.99 -11.02
N ALA A 7 51.40 1.13 -10.50
CA ALA A 7 51.04 -0.20 -10.02
C ALA A 7 50.40 -0.19 -8.62
N SER A 8 50.59 0.88 -7.85
CA SER A 8 50.15 1.01 -6.45
C SER A 8 48.63 1.24 -6.29
N SER A 9 47.93 1.67 -7.34
CA SER A 9 46.54 2.13 -7.25
C SER A 9 45.50 1.18 -7.87
N THR A 10 45.81 -0.09 -8.12
CA THR A 10 44.78 -1.06 -8.51
C THR A 10 44.29 -1.77 -7.25
N ARG A 11 43.38 -1.12 -6.51
CA ARG A 11 42.79 -1.73 -5.31
C ARG A 11 41.98 -2.96 -5.76
N VAL A 12 42.51 -4.17 -5.53
CA VAL A 12 41.81 -5.42 -5.84
C VAL A 12 40.58 -5.52 -4.94
N VAL A 13 39.41 -5.20 -5.50
CA VAL A 13 38.14 -5.32 -4.78
C VAL A 13 37.76 -6.79 -4.71
N ALA A 14 37.52 -7.31 -3.50
CA ALA A 14 37.14 -8.71 -3.37
C ALA A 14 35.76 -8.95 -4.02
N PRO A 15 35.52 -10.09 -4.69
CA PRO A 15 34.24 -10.39 -5.34
C PRO A 15 33.02 -10.24 -4.42
N ARG A 16 33.18 -10.57 -3.12
CA ARG A 16 32.16 -10.37 -2.09
C ARG A 16 31.75 -8.90 -1.91
N ASP A 17 32.70 -7.98 -2.05
CA ASP A 17 32.47 -6.56 -1.86
C ASP A 17 31.69 -6.01 -3.06
N LEU A 18 32.01 -6.49 -4.27
CA LEU A 18 31.26 -6.15 -5.50
C LEU A 18 29.80 -6.59 -5.40
N VAL A 19 29.53 -7.83 -4.99
CA VAL A 19 28.15 -8.34 -4.80
C VAL A 19 27.42 -7.56 -3.71
N PHE A 20 28.11 -7.21 -2.62
CA PHE A 20 27.54 -6.36 -1.58
C PHE A 20 27.17 -4.97 -2.08
N PHE A 21 28.07 -4.31 -2.82
CA PHE A 21 27.82 -2.99 -3.42
C PHE A 21 26.68 -3.03 -4.44
N GLU A 22 26.63 -4.05 -5.28
CA GLU A 22 25.55 -4.24 -6.25
C GLU A 22 24.20 -4.40 -5.54
N ARG A 23 24.12 -5.28 -4.54
CA ARG A 23 22.88 -5.52 -3.79
C ARG A 23 22.44 -4.27 -3.03
N ARG A 24 23.38 -3.57 -2.39
CA ARG A 24 23.10 -2.31 -1.68
C ARG A 24 22.60 -1.24 -2.63
N THR A 25 23.25 -1.07 -3.78
CA THR A 25 22.84 -0.10 -4.81
C THR A 25 21.44 -0.42 -5.35
N LYS A 26 21.15 -1.67 -5.68
CA LYS A 26 19.81 -2.10 -6.13
C LYS A 26 18.72 -1.82 -5.08
N LEU A 27 19.00 -2.08 -3.80
CA LEU A 27 18.06 -1.78 -2.72
C LEU A 27 17.86 -0.29 -2.50
N LEU A 28 18.93 0.52 -2.59
CA LEU A 28 18.85 1.98 -2.48
C LEU A 28 18.03 2.58 -3.64
N LEU A 29 18.26 2.12 -4.86
CA LEU A 29 17.49 2.54 -6.03
C LEU A 29 16.01 2.17 -5.89
N ALA A 30 15.71 0.93 -5.50
CA ALA A 30 14.34 0.49 -5.26
C ALA A 30 13.66 1.31 -4.16
N GLY A 31 14.34 1.52 -3.03
CA GLY A 31 13.85 2.36 -1.94
C GLY A 31 13.59 3.80 -2.39
N GLY A 32 14.48 4.38 -3.20
CA GLY A 32 14.32 5.70 -3.78
C GLY A 32 13.10 5.81 -4.69
N ILE A 33 12.89 4.84 -5.58
CA ILE A 33 11.72 4.81 -6.48
C ILE A 33 10.42 4.68 -5.68
N ILE A 34 10.36 3.76 -4.70
CA ILE A 34 9.20 3.59 -3.83
C ILE A 34 8.91 4.90 -3.08
N PHE A 35 9.93 5.52 -2.50
CA PHE A 35 9.77 6.78 -1.78
C PHE A 35 9.21 7.89 -2.68
N VAL A 36 9.80 8.11 -3.85
CA VAL A 36 9.36 9.15 -4.78
C VAL A 36 7.94 8.89 -5.27
N THR A 37 7.61 7.65 -5.63
CA THR A 37 6.26 7.30 -6.11
C THR A 37 5.21 7.43 -5.01
N THR A 38 5.47 6.95 -3.79
CA THR A 38 4.58 7.14 -2.64
C THR A 38 4.42 8.62 -2.30
N LEU A 39 5.50 9.42 -2.35
CA LEU A 39 5.43 10.86 -2.12
C LEU A 39 4.56 11.55 -3.18
N MET A 40 4.73 11.21 -4.46
CA MET A 40 3.92 11.73 -5.56
C MET A 40 2.43 11.43 -5.36
N ILE A 41 2.10 10.20 -4.96
CA ILE A 41 0.72 9.81 -4.61
C ILE A 41 0.20 10.68 -3.47
N PHE A 42 0.96 10.77 -2.37
CA PHE A 42 0.55 11.54 -1.19
C PHE A 42 0.29 13.01 -1.50
N LEU A 43 1.16 13.65 -2.28
CA LEU A 43 1.00 15.05 -2.70
C LEU A 43 -0.21 15.24 -3.63
N THR A 44 -0.49 14.28 -4.50
CA THR A 44 -1.64 14.30 -5.40
C THR A 44 -2.98 14.21 -4.64
N LEU A 45 -2.99 13.51 -3.50
CA LEU A 45 -4.15 13.38 -2.62
C LEU A 45 -4.48 14.64 -1.81
N GLN A 46 -3.72 15.73 -1.98
CA GLN A 46 -3.91 17.01 -1.32
C GLN A 46 -3.93 16.87 0.22
N PRO A 47 -2.74 16.76 0.86
CA PRO A 47 -2.62 16.46 2.30
C PRO A 47 -3.45 17.35 3.22
N SER A 48 -3.65 18.62 2.87
CA SER A 48 -4.48 19.56 3.64
C SER A 48 -5.94 19.12 3.75
N LEU A 49 -6.50 18.47 2.73
CA LEU A 49 -7.87 17.95 2.73
C LEU A 49 -8.00 16.63 3.49
N ILE A 50 -6.92 15.84 3.52
CA ILE A 50 -6.87 14.57 4.27
C ILE A 50 -7.05 14.84 5.77
N PHE A 51 -6.33 15.82 6.30
CA PHE A 51 -6.38 16.17 7.73
C PHE A 51 -7.48 17.19 8.09
N ARG A 52 -8.26 17.65 7.12
CA ARG A 52 -9.41 18.52 7.40
C ARG A 52 -10.55 17.70 7.97
N ASN A 53 -11.18 18.21 9.03
CA ASN A 53 -12.36 17.59 9.66
C ASN A 53 -13.62 17.82 8.81
N ASN A 54 -13.72 17.10 7.71
CA ASN A 54 -14.91 16.99 6.88
C ASN A 54 -15.01 15.56 6.31
N THR A 55 -16.20 15.18 5.86
CA THR A 55 -16.41 13.89 5.20
C THR A 55 -15.96 13.96 3.74
N PRO A 56 -15.34 12.91 3.19
CA PRO A 56 -15.03 12.86 1.76
C PRO A 56 -16.32 12.73 0.95
N THR A 57 -16.28 13.27 -0.27
CA THR A 57 -17.41 13.30 -1.21
C THR A 57 -16.94 12.89 -2.60
N GLY A 58 -17.89 12.56 -3.48
CA GLY A 58 -17.64 12.10 -4.85
C GLY A 58 -17.92 10.61 -5.00
N GLY A 59 -18.09 10.15 -6.24
CA GLY A 59 -18.35 8.73 -6.55
C GLY A 59 -19.35 8.07 -5.60
N ASP A 60 -18.95 6.94 -5.04
CA ASP A 60 -19.69 6.15 -4.05
C ASP A 60 -19.32 6.47 -2.59
N MET A 61 -18.52 7.52 -2.32
CA MET A 61 -18.04 7.81 -0.96
C MET A 61 -19.16 8.09 0.04
N GLY A 62 -20.33 8.57 -0.42
CA GLY A 62 -21.50 8.71 0.45
C GLY A 62 -21.91 7.39 1.12
N ALA A 63 -21.84 6.27 0.38
CA ALA A 63 -22.12 4.95 0.93
C ALA A 63 -21.03 4.49 1.90
N HIS A 64 -19.76 4.79 1.61
CA HIS A 64 -18.62 4.46 2.49
C HIS A 64 -18.53 5.34 3.74
N VAL A 65 -19.11 6.55 3.71
CA VAL A 65 -19.29 7.41 4.89
C VAL A 65 -20.44 6.90 5.75
N TYR A 66 -21.52 6.43 5.15
CA TYR A 66 -22.67 5.92 5.89
C TYR A 66 -22.42 4.53 6.52
N GLY A 67 -21.81 3.60 5.79
CA GLY A 67 -21.67 2.20 6.21
C GLY A 67 -21.02 2.02 7.59
N PRO A 68 -19.83 2.57 7.85
CA PRO A 68 -19.15 2.41 9.13
C PRO A 68 -19.93 3.08 10.27
N ALA A 69 -20.56 4.24 10.02
CA ALA A 69 -21.42 4.89 11.01
C ALA A 69 -22.60 3.98 11.41
N TYR A 70 -23.29 3.38 10.42
CA TYR A 70 -24.36 2.41 10.69
C TYR A 70 -23.85 1.16 11.43
N LEU A 71 -22.66 0.66 11.07
CA LEU A 71 -22.02 -0.46 11.76
C LEU A 71 -21.79 -0.13 13.24
N ARG A 72 -21.23 1.03 13.55
CA ARG A 72 -21.00 1.51 14.92
C ARG A 72 -22.30 1.63 15.70
N ASP A 73 -23.29 2.31 15.11
CA ASP A 73 -24.45 2.76 15.85
C ASP A 73 -25.52 1.66 16.01
N HIS A 74 -25.61 0.69 15.08
CA HIS A 74 -26.72 -0.28 15.05
C HIS A 74 -26.29 -1.74 15.05
N LEU A 75 -25.17 -2.08 14.40
CA LEU A 75 -24.75 -3.48 14.27
C LEU A 75 -23.83 -3.93 15.41
N LEU A 76 -22.81 -3.15 15.75
CA LEU A 76 -21.84 -3.49 16.80
C LEU A 76 -22.48 -3.47 18.19
N THR A 77 -23.48 -2.62 18.43
CA THR A 77 -24.30 -2.63 19.65
C THR A 77 -25.04 -3.95 19.84
N SER A 78 -25.36 -4.64 18.74
CA SER A 78 -25.99 -5.98 18.72
C SER A 78 -24.97 -7.11 18.51
N LEU A 79 -23.66 -6.83 18.60
CA LEU A 79 -22.56 -7.77 18.31
C LEU A 79 -22.66 -8.43 16.92
N ARG A 80 -23.14 -7.67 15.93
CA ARG A 80 -23.27 -8.12 14.53
C ARG A 80 -22.31 -7.35 13.63
N LEU A 81 -21.87 -8.02 12.57
CA LEU A 81 -21.02 -7.43 11.52
C LEU A 81 -21.77 -7.18 10.21
N SER A 82 -23.01 -7.65 10.10
CA SER A 82 -23.90 -7.44 8.94
C SER A 82 -25.35 -7.38 9.40
N GLY A 83 -26.22 -6.79 8.60
CA GLY A 83 -27.64 -6.67 8.93
C GLY A 83 -28.46 -6.02 7.83
N TRP A 84 -29.65 -5.56 8.19
CA TRP A 84 -30.57 -4.84 7.31
C TRP A 84 -30.74 -3.41 7.82
N SER A 85 -30.65 -2.43 6.94
CA SER A 85 -31.04 -1.04 7.19
C SER A 85 -32.37 -0.77 6.51
N ASN A 86 -33.20 0.10 7.10
CA ASN A 86 -34.45 0.58 6.52
C ASN A 86 -34.30 1.96 5.85
N ASP A 87 -33.08 2.50 5.73
CA ASP A 87 -32.88 3.91 5.39
C ASP A 87 -33.15 4.23 3.91
N TRP A 88 -32.64 3.42 2.97
CA TRP A 88 -32.86 3.62 1.53
C TRP A 88 -33.50 2.41 0.87
N TYR A 89 -34.17 2.65 -0.26
CA TYR A 89 -34.71 1.61 -1.16
C TYR A 89 -35.70 0.64 -0.50
N SER A 90 -36.50 1.10 0.48
CA SER A 90 -37.34 0.23 1.32
C SER A 90 -36.53 -0.81 2.12
N GLY A 91 -35.24 -0.52 2.27
CA GLY A 91 -34.24 -1.25 3.02
C GLY A 91 -33.14 -1.85 2.14
N LEU A 92 -31.96 -2.00 2.75
CA LEU A 92 -30.79 -2.55 2.09
C LEU A 92 -29.97 -3.48 3.02
N PRO A 93 -29.33 -4.51 2.47
CA PRO A 93 -28.43 -5.36 3.23
C PRO A 93 -27.08 -4.66 3.45
N ILE A 94 -26.73 -4.45 4.72
CA ILE A 94 -25.49 -3.79 5.15
C ILE A 94 -24.41 -4.84 5.44
N TYR A 95 -23.22 -4.65 4.85
CA TYR A 95 -22.06 -5.56 4.95
C TYR A 95 -22.36 -7.03 4.59
N ARG A 96 -23.38 -7.27 3.76
CA ARG A 96 -23.65 -8.62 3.22
C ARG A 96 -22.77 -8.94 2.01
N PHE A 97 -22.53 -7.93 1.17
CA PHE A 97 -21.78 -8.06 -0.09
C PHE A 97 -20.48 -7.24 -0.10
N TYR A 98 -20.20 -6.48 0.96
CA TYR A 98 -19.03 -5.63 1.08
C TYR A 98 -18.11 -6.11 2.19
N MET A 99 -16.82 -5.80 2.06
CA MET A 99 -15.83 -6.13 3.08
C MET A 99 -16.06 -5.27 4.33
N VAL A 100 -16.23 -5.93 5.48
CA VAL A 100 -16.41 -5.25 6.77
C VAL A 100 -15.08 -4.77 7.37
N VAL A 101 -13.97 -5.38 6.97
CA VAL A 101 -12.64 -5.12 7.53
C VAL A 101 -12.22 -3.64 7.41
N PRO A 102 -12.34 -2.95 6.25
CA PRO A 102 -12.03 -1.53 6.17
C PRO A 102 -12.87 -0.69 7.12
N ALA A 103 -14.16 -1.01 7.25
CA ALA A 103 -15.07 -0.28 8.15
C ALA A 103 -14.66 -0.43 9.61
N LEU A 104 -14.23 -1.62 10.04
CA LEU A 104 -13.70 -1.83 11.39
C LEU A 104 -12.43 -1.02 11.65
N PHE A 105 -11.53 -0.90 10.67
CA PHE A 105 -10.36 -0.03 10.80
C PHE A 105 -10.73 1.45 10.92
N VAL A 106 -11.72 1.91 10.14
CA VAL A 106 -12.23 3.28 10.26
C VAL A 106 -12.75 3.52 11.68
N LEU A 107 -13.57 2.62 12.22
CA LEU A 107 -14.11 2.73 13.57
C LEU A 107 -13.04 2.63 14.66
N ALA A 108 -12.00 1.82 14.45
CA ALA A 108 -10.87 1.75 15.39
C ALA A 108 -10.09 3.08 15.44
N PHE A 109 -9.91 3.75 14.30
CA PHE A 109 -9.29 5.07 14.27
C PHE A 109 -10.23 6.19 14.74
N ASP A 110 -11.54 6.07 14.53
CA ASP A 110 -12.57 7.01 15.01
C ASP A 110 -12.54 7.19 16.54
N VAL A 111 -12.01 6.21 17.28
CA VAL A 111 -11.81 6.31 18.74
C VAL A 111 -10.83 7.44 19.11
N PHE A 112 -9.83 7.71 18.26
CA PHE A 112 -8.76 8.67 18.54
C PHE A 112 -8.78 9.89 17.63
N LEU A 113 -9.41 9.79 16.47
CA LEU A 113 -9.42 10.80 15.41
C LEU A 113 -10.85 11.11 14.99
N PRO A 114 -11.15 12.34 14.53
CA PRO A 114 -12.47 12.64 13.96
C PRO A 114 -12.82 11.69 12.81
N TYR A 115 -14.07 11.21 12.77
CA TYR A 115 -14.59 10.25 11.79
C TYR A 115 -14.17 10.52 10.34
N GLY A 116 -14.29 11.78 9.88
CA GLY A 116 -13.92 12.16 8.53
C GLY A 116 -12.43 11.97 8.21
N ILE A 117 -11.56 12.20 9.20
CA ILE A 117 -10.11 11.98 9.07
C ILE A 117 -9.80 10.48 9.12
N ALA A 118 -10.38 9.75 10.08
CA ALA A 118 -10.21 8.30 10.22
C ALA A 118 -10.57 7.57 8.92
N LEU A 119 -11.71 7.92 8.32
CA LEU A 119 -12.17 7.34 7.06
C LEU A 119 -11.19 7.60 5.90
N LYS A 120 -10.70 8.85 5.76
CA LYS A 120 -9.73 9.18 4.70
C LYS A 120 -8.41 8.46 4.89
N LEU A 121 -7.90 8.34 6.12
CA LEU A 121 -6.65 7.64 6.40
C LEU A 121 -6.72 6.17 5.98
N VAL A 122 -7.83 5.49 6.28
CA VAL A 122 -8.04 4.09 5.84
C VAL A 122 -8.17 4.02 4.32
N ALA A 123 -8.90 4.95 3.70
CA ALA A 123 -9.08 4.98 2.25
C ALA A 123 -7.76 5.15 1.49
N ILE A 124 -6.85 6.02 1.96
CA ILE A 124 -5.57 6.27 1.28
C ILE A 124 -4.49 5.23 1.63
N ALA A 125 -4.64 4.49 2.74
CA ALA A 125 -3.62 3.55 3.21
C ALA A 125 -3.23 2.51 2.14
N GLY A 126 -4.23 1.97 1.42
CA GLY A 126 -3.98 1.03 0.33
C GLY A 126 -3.19 1.66 -0.83
N LEU A 127 -3.49 2.91 -1.17
CA LEU A 127 -2.83 3.62 -2.26
C LEU A 127 -1.37 3.95 -1.91
N LEU A 128 -1.10 4.34 -0.66
CA LEU A 128 0.25 4.62 -0.18
C LEU A 128 1.09 3.34 -0.03
N ALA A 129 0.46 2.21 0.31
CA ALA A 129 1.12 0.91 0.42
C ALA A 129 1.42 0.27 -0.95
N LEU A 130 0.69 0.64 -2.00
CA LEU A 130 0.75 0.01 -3.32
C LEU A 130 2.18 -0.11 -3.89
N PRO A 131 3.03 0.95 -3.91
CA PRO A 131 4.38 0.86 -4.49
C PRO A 131 5.29 -0.12 -3.74
N LEU A 132 5.12 -0.23 -2.42
CA LEU A 132 5.86 -1.19 -1.61
C LEU A 132 5.36 -2.61 -1.86
N CYS A 133 4.04 -2.81 -1.89
CA CYS A 133 3.42 -4.12 -2.12
C CYS A 133 3.79 -4.68 -3.50
N THR A 134 3.79 -3.85 -4.55
CA THR A 134 4.17 -4.29 -5.91
C THR A 134 5.65 -4.66 -5.98
N TRP A 135 6.54 -3.91 -5.33
CA TRP A 135 7.96 -4.27 -5.25
C TRP A 135 8.20 -5.57 -4.47
N LEU A 136 7.52 -5.75 -3.32
CA LEU A 136 7.60 -6.98 -2.55
C LEU A 136 7.07 -8.18 -3.35
N PHE A 137 5.94 -8.02 -4.02
CA PHE A 137 5.36 -9.06 -4.88
C PHE A 137 6.32 -9.44 -6.01
N ALA A 138 6.87 -8.45 -6.73
CA ALA A 138 7.84 -8.71 -7.79
C ALA A 138 9.07 -9.46 -7.26
N ARG A 139 9.62 -9.03 -6.12
CA ARG A 139 10.79 -9.66 -5.49
C ARG A 139 10.54 -11.11 -5.08
N LEU A 140 9.33 -11.44 -4.62
CA LEU A 140 8.93 -12.80 -4.24
C LEU A 140 8.55 -13.66 -5.45
N ALA A 141 8.01 -13.06 -6.51
CA ALA A 141 7.62 -13.76 -7.73
C ALA A 141 8.80 -14.05 -8.67
N LEU A 142 9.83 -13.21 -8.69
CA LEU A 142 11.05 -13.37 -9.51
C LEU A 142 11.75 -14.74 -9.35
N PRO A 143 11.95 -15.30 -8.13
CA PRO A 143 12.50 -16.66 -8.01
C PRO A 143 11.59 -17.75 -8.59
N ALA A 144 10.27 -17.54 -8.68
CA ALA A 144 9.35 -18.47 -9.34
C ALA A 144 9.33 -18.29 -10.87
N ALA A 145 9.46 -17.05 -11.36
CA ALA A 145 9.56 -16.74 -12.79
C ALA A 145 10.88 -17.21 -13.42
N GLY A 146 11.96 -17.35 -12.64
CA GLY A 146 13.22 -17.93 -13.12
C GLY A 146 13.08 -19.36 -13.63
N ILE A 147 12.16 -20.16 -13.09
CA ILE A 147 11.87 -21.52 -13.58
C ILE A 147 11.08 -21.45 -14.90
N VAL A 148 10.09 -20.56 -15.01
CA VAL A 148 9.28 -20.40 -16.23
C VAL A 148 10.13 -19.81 -17.38
N GLY A 149 11.01 -18.84 -17.08
CA GLY A 149 11.97 -18.30 -18.05
C GLY A 149 13.00 -19.33 -18.53
N LEU A 150 13.51 -20.17 -17.63
CA LEU A 150 14.40 -21.28 -18.01
C LEU A 150 13.67 -22.32 -18.89
N VAL A 151 12.43 -22.70 -18.56
CA VAL A 151 11.66 -23.68 -19.34
C VAL A 151 11.34 -23.15 -20.73
N VAL A 152 10.99 -21.86 -20.89
CA VAL A 152 10.73 -21.26 -22.23
C VAL A 152 12.03 -21.12 -23.05
N VAL A 153 13.16 -20.79 -22.43
CA VAL A 153 14.45 -20.72 -23.13
C VAL A 153 14.99 -22.10 -23.50
N TYR A 154 14.74 -23.14 -22.69
CA TYR A 154 15.17 -24.52 -22.98
C TYR A 154 14.22 -25.31 -23.89
N LEU A 155 12.94 -24.95 -24.02
CA LEU A 155 12.02 -25.57 -24.99
C LEU A 155 12.08 -24.93 -26.38
N CYS A 156 12.72 -23.77 -26.52
CA CYS A 156 12.93 -23.08 -27.80
C CYS A 156 14.38 -23.14 -28.31
N ALA A 157 15.23 -23.97 -27.69
CA ALA A 157 16.58 -24.33 -28.17
C ALA A 157 16.61 -25.84 -28.47
#